data_AF-A0A352MAE4-F1
#
_entry.id   AF-A0A352MAE4-F1
#
_cell.length_a   1.000
_cell.length_b   1.000
_cell.length_c   1.000
_cell.angle_alpha   90.00
_cell.angle_beta   90.00
_cell.angle_gamma   90.00
#
_symmetry.space_group_name_H-M   'P 1'
#
loop_
_entity.id
_entity.type
_entity.pdbx_description
1 polymer ?
#
loop_
_entity_poly.entity_id
_entity_poly.type
_entity_poly.pdbx_seq_one_letter_code
_entity_poly.pdbx_strand_id
1 'polypeptide(L)'
;VLNNALSGLDEALWDIKGKRANMPVYQLLGGKSRIAVDCYAHASGPTYEALAERVLQFMEQGFRHVRIQQGGYGGVGTMEKKPDFKEAGFGREEDMYMDQRTYLKRVPEMFDYVRKKCGEDIELLHDIHERVEPLDAINLIKQLEQYRPFFIEDPFSPENMKWFRQLRTSTTVPIAMGELFNNINEFRDYMVDQLFDYIRVHLSQIGGITPAMKIARLGEWFNIKTAWHGPGDVSPVGHAANAHIDLAVWNFGIQESHFWSEKAQAVFPGCQTYKNGYMYINEAPGLGVDINEKEAAKYPIGTKSNWTLRKGDGTIIKP
;
A
#
# COMPACT_ATOMS: atom_id res chain seq x y z
N VAL A 1 -16.28 4.63 7.29
CA VAL A 1 -16.51 5.49 8.47
C VAL A 1 -16.67 4.70 9.76
N LEU A 2 -17.67 3.80 9.88
CA LEU A 2 -17.90 3.05 11.14
C LEU A 2 -16.69 2.23 11.60
N ASN A 3 -16.05 1.48 10.70
CA ASN A 3 -14.87 0.68 11.05
C ASN A 3 -13.67 1.52 11.47
N ASN A 4 -13.50 2.74 10.92
CA ASN A 4 -12.41 3.62 11.33
C ASN A 4 -12.57 4.08 12.78
N ALA A 5 -13.82 4.40 13.19
CA ALA A 5 -14.11 4.73 14.59
C ALA A 5 -13.87 3.53 15.52
N LEU A 6 -14.28 2.33 15.10
CA LEU A 6 -14.01 1.09 15.84
C LEU A 6 -12.51 0.82 15.95
N SER A 7 -11.73 1.03 14.88
CA SER A 7 -10.28 0.85 14.88
C SER A 7 -9.58 1.76 15.87
N GLY A 8 -9.94 3.04 15.89
CA GLY A 8 -9.37 3.99 16.84
C GLY A 8 -9.60 3.55 18.29
N LEU A 9 -10.78 3.00 18.59
CA LEU A 9 -11.06 2.43 19.91
C LEU A 9 -10.28 1.14 20.16
N ASP A 10 -10.27 0.21 19.20
CA ASP A 10 -9.58 -1.09 19.33
C ASP A 10 -8.07 -0.91 19.54
N GLU A 11 -7.43 -0.09 18.73
CA GLU A 11 -6.00 0.24 18.84
C GLU A 11 -5.68 0.92 20.18
N ALA A 12 -6.51 1.86 20.64
CA ALA A 12 -6.34 2.50 21.94
C ALA A 12 -6.51 1.50 23.11
N LEU A 13 -7.45 0.55 23.01
CA LEU A 13 -7.61 -0.49 24.02
C LEU A 13 -6.43 -1.46 24.04
N TRP A 14 -5.86 -1.81 22.88
CA TRP A 14 -4.63 -2.60 22.81
C TRP A 14 -3.43 -1.84 23.37
N ASP A 15 -3.30 -0.55 23.08
CA ASP A 15 -2.27 0.32 23.65
C ASP A 15 -2.36 0.35 25.18
N ILE A 16 -3.55 0.63 25.74
CA ILE A 16 -3.80 0.60 27.19
C ILE A 16 -3.45 -0.77 27.77
N LYS A 17 -3.81 -1.86 27.09
CA LYS A 17 -3.52 -3.22 27.55
C LYS A 17 -2.01 -3.47 27.59
N GLY A 18 -1.26 -3.05 26.57
CA GLY A 18 0.20 -3.12 26.54
C GLY A 18 0.84 -2.30 27.66
N LYS A 19 0.39 -1.05 27.86
CA LYS A 19 0.82 -0.19 28.97
C LYS A 19 0.57 -0.83 30.33
N ARG A 20 -0.62 -1.40 30.57
CA ARG A 20 -0.97 -2.11 31.81
C ARG A 20 -0.17 -3.39 32.04
N ALA A 21 0.18 -4.10 30.97
CA ALA A 21 1.04 -5.27 31.03
C ALA A 21 2.53 -4.91 31.16
N ASN A 22 2.88 -3.62 31.04
CA ASN A 22 4.25 -3.12 30.93
C ASN A 22 5.03 -3.82 29.79
N MET A 23 4.35 -4.00 28.65
CA MET A 23 4.86 -4.73 27.49
C MET A 23 4.49 -4.00 26.18
N PRO A 24 5.37 -3.99 25.17
CA PRO A 24 5.00 -3.61 23.81
C PRO A 24 3.88 -4.50 23.28
N VAL A 25 2.95 -3.97 22.48
CA VAL A 25 1.77 -4.74 22.00
C VAL A 25 2.15 -6.04 21.31
N TYR A 26 3.24 -6.08 20.53
CA TYR A 26 3.69 -7.29 19.84
C TYR A 26 3.97 -8.46 20.81
N GLN A 27 4.37 -8.19 22.06
CA GLN A 27 4.58 -9.24 23.08
C GLN A 27 3.25 -9.90 23.45
N LEU A 28 2.18 -9.10 23.57
CA LEU A 28 0.84 -9.60 23.85
C LEU A 28 0.25 -10.36 22.66
N LEU A 29 0.72 -10.09 21.44
CA LEU A 29 0.29 -10.76 20.21
C LEU A 29 1.02 -12.09 19.94
N GLY A 30 2.02 -12.44 20.75
CA GLY A 30 2.78 -13.70 20.64
C GLY A 30 4.30 -13.55 20.62
N GLY A 31 4.83 -12.32 20.79
CA GLY A 31 6.27 -12.06 20.74
C GLY A 31 6.81 -11.91 19.32
N LYS A 32 8.11 -11.61 19.19
CA LYS A 32 8.73 -11.40 17.88
C LYS A 32 8.94 -12.71 17.13
N SER A 33 8.39 -12.79 15.92
CA SER A 33 8.73 -13.79 14.90
C SER A 33 9.92 -13.33 14.02
N ARG A 34 10.33 -12.06 14.11
CA ARG A 34 11.43 -11.46 13.33
C ARG A 34 12.12 -10.32 14.06
N ILE A 35 13.33 -9.98 13.63
CA ILE A 35 14.15 -8.93 14.27
C ILE A 35 13.67 -7.50 13.96
N ALA A 36 13.09 -7.29 12.77
CA ALA A 36 12.61 -6.01 12.27
C ALA A 36 11.60 -6.22 11.13
N VAL A 37 10.87 -5.17 10.77
CA VAL A 37 9.82 -5.20 9.72
C VAL A 37 10.45 -4.80 8.40
N ASP A 38 10.55 -5.71 7.42
CA ASP A 38 11.09 -5.39 6.09
C ASP A 38 10.11 -4.48 5.34
N CYS A 39 10.61 -3.50 4.59
CA CYS A 39 9.78 -2.51 3.92
C CYS A 39 10.05 -2.37 2.43
N TYR A 40 9.02 -1.93 1.71
CA TYR A 40 9.20 -1.37 0.38
C TYR A 40 9.03 0.15 0.38
N ALA A 41 9.80 0.83 -0.48
CA ALA A 41 9.75 2.27 -0.71
C ALA A 41 8.99 2.62 -2.00
N HIS A 42 8.57 3.88 -2.14
CA HIS A 42 7.88 4.36 -3.35
C HIS A 42 8.84 5.16 -4.22
N ALA A 43 9.16 4.62 -5.39
CA ALA A 43 9.89 5.34 -6.42
C ALA A 43 8.92 5.80 -7.51
N SER A 44 8.90 7.10 -7.75
CA SER A 44 8.24 7.69 -8.91
C SER A 44 9.13 8.71 -9.60
N GLY A 45 8.94 8.86 -10.91
CA GLY A 45 9.66 9.82 -11.72
C GLY A 45 8.88 10.15 -13.00
N PRO A 46 9.08 11.35 -13.59
CA PRO A 46 8.41 11.73 -14.84
C PRO A 46 8.94 10.94 -16.05
N THR A 47 10.18 10.44 -15.98
CA THR A 47 10.81 9.59 -16.99
C THR A 47 11.31 8.29 -16.39
N TYR A 48 11.63 7.30 -17.24
CA TYR A 48 12.19 6.03 -16.79
C TYR A 48 13.59 6.21 -16.17
N GLU A 49 14.38 7.13 -16.69
CA GLU A 49 15.69 7.54 -16.15
C GLU A 49 15.56 8.00 -14.70
N ALA A 50 14.71 9.01 -14.46
CA ALA A 50 14.51 9.60 -13.14
C ALA A 50 13.93 8.60 -12.14
N LEU A 51 13.05 7.71 -12.62
CA LEU A 51 12.52 6.60 -11.83
C LEU A 51 13.64 5.61 -11.44
N ALA A 52 14.47 5.18 -12.39
CA ALA A 52 15.57 4.25 -12.11
C ALA A 52 16.62 4.87 -11.17
N GLU A 53 16.94 6.15 -11.33
CA GLU A 53 17.78 6.89 -10.38
C GLU A 53 17.18 6.89 -8.97
N ARG A 54 15.87 7.07 -8.84
CA ARG A 54 15.19 6.99 -7.55
C ARG A 54 15.25 5.58 -6.94
N VAL A 55 15.12 4.53 -7.76
CA VAL A 55 15.29 3.13 -7.30
C VAL A 55 16.71 2.92 -6.78
N LEU A 56 17.73 3.37 -7.51
CA LEU A 56 19.14 3.28 -7.07
C LEU A 56 19.38 4.01 -5.74
N GLN A 57 18.79 5.19 -5.56
CA GLN A 57 18.87 5.91 -4.28
C GLN A 57 18.27 5.13 -3.11
N PHE A 58 17.17 4.39 -3.32
CA PHE A 58 16.61 3.53 -2.28
C PHE A 58 17.46 2.28 -2.03
N MET A 59 18.08 1.72 -3.06
CA MET A 59 19.05 0.63 -2.91
C MET A 59 20.25 1.07 -2.05
N GLU A 60 20.79 2.28 -2.27
CA GLU A 60 21.85 2.86 -1.45
C GLU A 60 21.44 3.04 0.02
N GLN A 61 20.16 3.28 0.28
CA GLN A 61 19.57 3.34 1.64
C GLN A 61 19.30 1.94 2.24
N GLY A 62 19.58 0.87 1.49
CA GLY A 62 19.44 -0.52 1.92
C GLY A 62 18.06 -1.13 1.68
N PHE A 63 17.18 -0.47 0.92
CA PHE A 63 15.92 -1.09 0.50
C PHE A 63 16.18 -2.22 -0.49
N ARG A 64 15.49 -3.33 -0.25
CA ARG A 64 15.48 -4.52 -1.13
C ARG A 64 14.23 -4.56 -2.01
N HIS A 65 13.22 -3.77 -1.67
CA HIS A 65 11.91 -3.78 -2.30
C HIS A 65 11.52 -2.34 -2.65
N VAL A 66 11.13 -2.09 -3.90
CA VAL A 66 10.74 -0.76 -4.36
C VAL A 66 9.52 -0.86 -5.27
N ARG A 67 8.44 -0.15 -4.91
CA ARG A 67 7.29 0.04 -5.77
C ARG A 67 7.59 1.14 -6.78
N ILE A 68 7.51 0.79 -8.07
CA ILE A 68 7.83 1.68 -9.18
C ILE A 68 6.56 2.18 -9.86
N GLN A 69 6.49 3.49 -10.09
CA GLN A 69 5.41 4.16 -10.81
C GLN A 69 6.03 5.21 -11.74
N GLN A 70 5.55 5.33 -12.98
CA GLN A 70 5.88 6.49 -13.81
C GLN A 70 4.86 7.60 -13.52
N GLY A 71 5.32 8.75 -13.02
CA GLY A 71 4.46 9.84 -12.55
C GLY A 71 3.68 9.52 -11.28
N GLY A 72 2.45 10.05 -11.18
CA GLY A 72 1.52 9.67 -10.11
C GLY A 72 0.97 8.26 -10.33
N TYR A 73 0.05 7.86 -9.46
CA TYR A 73 -0.70 6.61 -9.63
C TYR A 73 -1.26 6.49 -11.05
N GLY A 74 -1.18 5.29 -11.63
CA GLY A 74 -1.68 5.01 -12.98
C GLY A 74 -1.12 5.92 -14.09
N GLY A 75 0.03 6.56 -13.92
CA GLY A 75 0.58 7.48 -14.92
C GLY A 75 -0.08 8.87 -14.95
N VAL A 76 -0.87 9.23 -13.94
CA VAL A 76 -1.47 10.57 -13.85
C VAL A 76 -0.38 11.64 -13.79
N GLY A 77 -0.55 12.70 -14.58
CA GLY A 77 0.41 13.79 -14.68
C GLY A 77 1.62 13.54 -15.60
N THR A 78 1.67 12.39 -16.29
CA THR A 78 2.74 12.07 -17.26
C THR A 78 2.39 12.39 -18.72
N MET A 79 1.19 12.92 -18.95
CA MET A 79 0.68 13.18 -20.29
C MET A 79 0.81 14.67 -20.62
N GLU A 80 1.51 14.97 -21.71
CA GLU A 80 1.63 16.34 -22.24
C GLU A 80 0.34 16.82 -22.92
N LYS A 81 -0.45 15.88 -23.46
CA LYS A 81 -1.69 16.21 -24.18
C LYS A 81 -2.79 16.65 -23.21
N LYS A 82 -3.38 17.82 -23.48
CA LYS A 82 -4.62 18.26 -22.83
C LYS A 82 -5.77 17.31 -23.23
N PRO A 83 -6.54 16.78 -22.27
CA PRO A 83 -7.60 15.83 -22.60
C PRO A 83 -8.81 16.52 -23.23
N ASP A 84 -9.49 15.83 -24.15
CA ASP A 84 -10.57 16.36 -24.97
C ASP A 84 -11.70 16.97 -24.12
N PHE A 85 -12.02 16.39 -22.95
CA PHE A 85 -13.02 16.93 -22.04
C PHE A 85 -12.66 18.32 -21.47
N LYS A 86 -11.38 18.60 -21.20
CA LYS A 86 -10.93 19.93 -20.76
C LYS A 86 -10.93 20.93 -21.91
N GLU A 87 -10.69 20.48 -23.13
CA GLU A 87 -10.82 21.32 -24.34
C GLU A 87 -12.28 21.70 -24.59
N ALA A 88 -13.20 20.77 -24.34
CA ALA A 88 -14.64 20.99 -24.42
C ALA A 88 -15.22 21.80 -23.23
N GLY A 89 -14.41 22.20 -22.25
CA GLY A 89 -14.87 22.93 -21.06
C GLY A 89 -15.74 22.10 -20.12
N PHE A 90 -15.56 20.78 -20.12
CA PHE A 90 -16.27 19.83 -19.26
C PHE A 90 -15.44 19.43 -18.02
N GLY A 91 -16.10 18.99 -16.96
CA GLY A 91 -15.46 18.63 -15.68
C GLY A 91 -15.04 19.82 -14.83
N ARG A 92 -14.49 19.56 -13.64
CA ARG A 92 -13.93 20.60 -12.76
C ARG A 92 -12.49 20.92 -13.16
N GLU A 93 -11.97 22.06 -12.71
CA GLU A 93 -10.57 22.46 -12.99
C GLU A 93 -9.58 21.44 -12.43
N GLU A 94 -9.86 20.92 -11.24
CA GLU A 94 -9.03 19.96 -10.54
C GLU A 94 -9.17 18.51 -11.05
N ASP A 95 -10.20 18.18 -11.84
CA ASP A 95 -10.41 16.80 -12.31
C ASP A 95 -9.16 16.27 -13.04
N MET A 96 -8.67 15.11 -12.61
CA MET A 96 -7.48 14.45 -13.11
C MET A 96 -7.77 13.67 -14.39
N TYR A 97 -6.73 13.43 -15.18
CA TYR A 97 -6.80 12.69 -16.44
C TYR A 97 -5.82 11.51 -16.46
N MET A 98 -6.30 10.37 -16.94
CA MET A 98 -5.49 9.20 -17.25
C MET A 98 -5.87 8.63 -18.63
N ASP A 99 -4.84 8.29 -19.41
CA ASP A 99 -4.99 7.48 -20.61
C ASP A 99 -4.62 6.03 -20.32
N GLN A 100 -5.65 5.19 -20.17
CA GLN A 100 -5.50 3.76 -19.87
C GLN A 100 -4.63 3.04 -20.91
N ARG A 101 -4.72 3.39 -22.21
CA ARG A 101 -3.96 2.71 -23.27
C ARG A 101 -2.48 3.05 -23.19
N THR A 102 -2.18 4.31 -22.95
CA THR A 102 -0.79 4.76 -22.75
C THR A 102 -0.19 4.12 -21.50
N TYR A 103 -0.95 4.05 -20.40
CA TYR A 103 -0.54 3.35 -19.19
C TYR A 103 -0.20 1.87 -19.45
N LEU A 104 -1.11 1.12 -20.08
CA LEU A 104 -0.92 -0.30 -20.39
C LEU A 104 0.33 -0.58 -21.25
N LYS A 105 0.67 0.34 -22.17
CA LYS A 105 1.88 0.22 -22.99
C LYS A 105 3.15 0.55 -22.20
N ARG A 106 3.12 1.59 -21.37
CA ARG A 106 4.31 2.11 -20.68
C ARG A 106 4.75 1.25 -19.50
N VAL A 107 3.85 0.54 -18.83
CA VAL A 107 4.22 -0.27 -17.65
C VAL A 107 5.24 -1.37 -17.99
N PRO A 108 5.06 -2.21 -19.04
CA PRO A 108 6.10 -3.18 -19.42
C PRO A 108 7.43 -2.52 -19.82
N GLU A 109 7.38 -1.40 -20.57
CA GLU A 109 8.59 -0.63 -20.94
C GLU A 109 9.33 -0.09 -19.71
N MET A 110 8.59 0.37 -18.69
CA MET A 110 9.13 0.83 -17.42
C MET A 110 9.85 -0.29 -16.67
N PHE A 111 9.23 -1.48 -16.57
CA PHE A 111 9.87 -2.64 -15.94
C PHE A 111 11.14 -3.05 -16.68
N ASP A 112 11.10 -3.13 -18.02
CA ASP A 112 12.27 -3.43 -18.85
C ASP A 112 13.42 -2.47 -18.58
N TYR A 113 13.13 -1.17 -18.56
CA TYR A 113 14.12 -0.14 -18.31
C TYR A 113 14.73 -0.25 -16.91
N VAL A 114 13.89 -0.35 -15.87
CA VAL A 114 14.35 -0.44 -14.48
C VAL A 114 15.16 -1.71 -14.25
N ARG A 115 14.76 -2.86 -14.80
CA ARG A 115 15.53 -4.11 -14.72
C ARG A 115 16.91 -3.97 -15.37
N LYS A 116 16.99 -3.42 -16.58
CA LYS A 116 18.27 -3.16 -17.27
C LYS A 116 19.19 -2.25 -16.48
N LYS A 117 18.63 -1.29 -15.74
CA LYS A 117 19.44 -0.28 -15.04
C LYS A 117 19.79 -0.63 -13.60
N CYS A 118 18.87 -1.26 -12.87
CA CYS A 118 18.97 -1.54 -11.43
C CYS A 118 19.30 -3.02 -11.14
N GLY A 119 19.22 -3.90 -12.13
CA GLY A 119 19.51 -5.33 -12.00
C GLY A 119 18.33 -6.17 -11.53
N GLU A 120 18.62 -7.46 -11.29
CA GLU A 120 17.63 -8.51 -10.99
C GLU A 120 17.41 -8.73 -9.48
N ASP A 121 18.37 -8.29 -8.65
CA ASP A 121 18.38 -8.55 -7.20
C ASP A 121 17.38 -7.68 -6.44
N ILE A 122 17.05 -6.49 -6.96
CA ILE A 122 16.02 -5.63 -6.38
C ILE A 122 14.63 -6.23 -6.62
N GLU A 123 13.80 -6.28 -5.59
CA GLU A 123 12.41 -6.70 -5.71
C GLU A 123 11.55 -5.51 -6.17
N LEU A 124 10.89 -5.64 -7.32
CA LEU A 124 10.09 -4.57 -7.92
C LEU A 124 8.60 -4.83 -7.72
N LEU A 125 7.89 -3.82 -7.26
CA LEU A 125 6.44 -3.84 -7.07
C LEU A 125 5.81 -2.83 -8.03
N HIS A 126 4.56 -3.08 -8.43
CA HIS A 126 3.79 -2.10 -9.17
C HIS A 126 2.33 -2.18 -8.79
N ASP A 127 1.63 -1.06 -8.91
CA ASP A 127 0.27 -0.92 -8.45
C ASP A 127 -0.61 -0.32 -9.54
N ILE A 128 -1.64 -1.08 -9.90
CA ILE A 128 -2.59 -0.77 -10.97
C ILE A 128 -3.68 0.20 -10.50
N HIS A 129 -3.93 0.28 -9.18
CA HIS A 129 -4.96 1.11 -8.55
C HIS A 129 -6.35 0.91 -9.17
N GLU A 130 -6.76 -0.32 -9.51
CA GLU A 130 -8.08 -0.60 -10.11
C GLU A 130 -8.44 0.21 -11.38
N ARG A 131 -7.45 0.82 -12.06
CA ARG A 131 -7.71 1.86 -13.08
C ARG A 131 -7.88 1.36 -14.50
N VAL A 132 -7.73 0.08 -14.76
CA VAL A 132 -7.89 -0.51 -16.09
C VAL A 132 -8.94 -1.61 -16.06
N GLU A 133 -9.50 -1.93 -17.24
CA GLU A 133 -10.53 -2.97 -17.33
C GLU A 133 -9.93 -4.35 -17.00
N PRO A 134 -10.71 -5.30 -16.46
CA PRO A 134 -10.16 -6.56 -15.96
C PRO A 134 -9.34 -7.37 -16.98
N LEU A 135 -9.79 -7.46 -18.24
CA LEU A 135 -9.03 -8.17 -19.28
C LEU A 135 -7.74 -7.46 -19.66
N ASP A 136 -7.72 -6.13 -19.62
CA ASP A 136 -6.50 -5.34 -19.85
C ASP A 136 -5.50 -5.57 -18.71
N ALA A 137 -5.96 -5.62 -17.46
CA ALA A 137 -5.11 -5.91 -16.31
C ALA A 137 -4.51 -7.32 -16.40
N ILE A 138 -5.32 -8.34 -16.74
CA ILE A 138 -4.85 -9.73 -16.93
C ILE A 138 -3.77 -9.78 -18.02
N ASN A 139 -4.01 -9.11 -19.15
CA ASN A 139 -3.05 -9.08 -20.26
C ASN A 139 -1.76 -8.31 -19.90
N LEU A 140 -1.87 -7.21 -19.15
CA LEU A 140 -0.72 -6.48 -18.63
C LEU A 140 0.12 -7.37 -17.71
N ILE A 141 -0.51 -7.98 -16.69
CA ILE A 141 0.19 -8.81 -15.70
C ILE A 141 0.93 -9.97 -16.36
N LYS A 142 0.31 -10.63 -17.35
CA LYS A 142 0.98 -11.69 -18.11
C LYS A 142 2.26 -11.21 -18.81
N GLN A 143 2.26 -9.99 -19.37
CA GLN A 143 3.46 -9.42 -19.99
C GLN A 143 4.57 -9.12 -18.97
N LEU A 144 4.21 -8.91 -17.70
CA LEU A 144 5.15 -8.60 -16.62
C LEU A 144 5.84 -9.82 -16.02
N GLU A 145 5.41 -11.05 -16.37
CA GLU A 145 6.01 -12.30 -15.88
C GLU A 145 7.53 -12.34 -16.04
N GLN A 146 8.01 -11.90 -17.21
CA GLN A 146 9.44 -11.89 -17.54
C GLN A 146 10.29 -10.98 -16.62
N TYR A 147 9.67 -10.02 -15.93
CA TYR A 147 10.36 -9.08 -15.04
C TYR A 147 10.27 -9.47 -13.57
N ARG A 148 9.61 -10.59 -13.25
CA ARG A 148 9.52 -11.15 -11.90
C ARG A 148 9.15 -10.09 -10.85
N PRO A 149 7.99 -9.42 -10.96
CA PRO A 149 7.55 -8.51 -9.91
C PRO A 149 7.36 -9.27 -8.59
N PHE A 150 7.71 -8.63 -7.48
CA PHE A 150 7.49 -9.17 -6.15
C PHE A 150 6.00 -9.29 -5.83
N PHE A 151 5.21 -8.29 -6.24
CA PHE A 151 3.78 -8.42 -6.52
C PHE A 151 3.29 -7.33 -7.47
N ILE A 152 2.14 -7.58 -8.09
CA ILE A 152 1.30 -6.55 -8.70
C ILE A 152 0.08 -6.31 -7.79
N GLU A 153 -0.14 -5.04 -7.45
CA GLU A 153 -1.16 -4.57 -6.51
C GLU A 153 -2.42 -4.10 -7.25
N ASP A 154 -3.56 -4.37 -6.63
CA ASP A 154 -4.91 -3.92 -6.98
C ASP A 154 -5.22 -3.98 -8.49
N PRO A 155 -5.12 -5.19 -9.09
CA PRO A 155 -5.40 -5.35 -10.52
C PRO A 155 -6.87 -5.09 -10.87
N PHE A 156 -7.76 -5.27 -9.90
CA PHE A 156 -9.20 -5.09 -10.03
C PHE A 156 -9.74 -4.32 -8.84
N SER A 157 -10.87 -3.68 -9.04
CA SER A 157 -11.68 -3.12 -7.96
C SER A 157 -12.33 -4.20 -7.08
N PRO A 158 -12.70 -3.89 -5.82
CA PRO A 158 -13.42 -4.83 -4.94
C PRO A 158 -14.70 -5.44 -5.53
N GLU A 159 -15.40 -4.76 -6.44
CA GLU A 159 -16.60 -5.31 -7.10
C GLU A 159 -16.29 -6.33 -8.21
N ASN A 160 -15.04 -6.37 -8.68
CA ASN A 160 -14.61 -7.18 -9.81
C ASN A 160 -13.82 -8.44 -9.39
N MET A 161 -13.90 -8.82 -8.10
CA MET A 161 -13.12 -9.93 -7.55
C MET A 161 -13.33 -11.28 -8.26
N LYS A 162 -14.47 -11.50 -8.94
CA LYS A 162 -14.72 -12.73 -9.72
C LYS A 162 -13.71 -12.97 -10.84
N TRP A 163 -13.07 -11.91 -11.37
CA TRP A 163 -12.04 -12.03 -12.41
C TRP A 163 -10.74 -12.68 -11.91
N PHE A 164 -10.50 -12.73 -10.59
CA PHE A 164 -9.32 -13.37 -10.04
C PHE A 164 -9.18 -14.85 -10.42
N ARG A 165 -10.28 -15.59 -10.58
CA ARG A 165 -10.20 -16.99 -11.03
C ARG A 165 -9.57 -17.10 -12.42
N GLN A 166 -9.94 -16.20 -13.33
CA GLN A 166 -9.31 -16.15 -14.65
C GLN A 166 -7.86 -15.68 -14.55
N LEU A 167 -7.58 -14.62 -13.77
CA LEU A 167 -6.22 -14.12 -13.55
C LEU A 167 -5.29 -15.23 -13.06
N ARG A 168 -5.68 -15.96 -12.02
CA ARG A 168 -4.85 -17.01 -11.40
C ARG A 168 -4.55 -18.20 -12.30
N THR A 169 -5.41 -18.48 -13.27
CA THR A 169 -5.13 -19.52 -14.30
C THR A 169 -4.27 -19.01 -15.46
N SER A 170 -4.05 -17.69 -15.54
CA SER A 170 -3.42 -17.04 -16.69
C SER A 170 -1.99 -16.57 -16.42
N THR A 171 -1.55 -16.53 -15.16
CA THR A 171 -0.23 -16.02 -14.78
C THR A 171 0.32 -16.61 -13.49
N THR A 172 1.65 -16.57 -13.34
CA THR A 172 2.35 -16.89 -12.09
C THR A 172 2.83 -15.66 -11.31
N VAL A 173 2.54 -14.44 -11.79
CA VAL A 173 2.90 -13.21 -11.08
C VAL A 173 2.21 -13.18 -9.71
N PRO A 174 2.93 -12.89 -8.61
CA PRO A 174 2.31 -12.71 -7.31
C PRO A 174 1.39 -11.48 -7.31
N ILE A 175 0.25 -11.60 -6.64
CA ILE A 175 -0.78 -10.56 -6.59
C ILE A 175 -1.01 -10.09 -5.17
N ALA A 176 -1.06 -8.77 -4.99
CA ALA A 176 -1.49 -8.13 -3.76
C ALA A 176 -2.87 -7.49 -3.98
N MET A 177 -3.73 -7.56 -2.97
CA MET A 177 -5.08 -7.00 -3.05
C MET A 177 -5.56 -6.51 -1.68
N GLY A 178 -6.28 -5.39 -1.66
CA GLY A 178 -7.31 -5.19 -0.64
C GLY A 178 -7.22 -3.92 0.19
N GLU A 179 -6.51 -2.89 -0.25
CA GLU A 179 -6.42 -1.62 0.50
C GLU A 179 -7.81 -1.01 0.76
N LEU A 180 -8.76 -1.21 -0.17
CA LEU A 180 -10.13 -0.72 -0.12
C LEU A 180 -11.10 -1.61 0.68
N PHE A 181 -10.67 -2.82 1.06
CA PHE A 181 -11.56 -3.76 1.75
C PHE A 181 -11.94 -3.27 3.15
N ASN A 182 -13.23 -3.33 3.43
CA ASN A 182 -13.83 -2.94 4.70
C ASN A 182 -14.90 -3.94 5.18
N ASN A 183 -15.12 -5.02 4.43
CA ASN A 183 -16.06 -6.08 4.75
C ASN A 183 -15.40 -7.46 4.57
N ILE A 184 -15.62 -8.36 5.54
CA ILE A 184 -15.08 -9.73 5.50
C ILE A 184 -15.45 -10.50 4.22
N ASN A 185 -16.62 -10.22 3.64
CA ASN A 185 -17.10 -10.89 2.43
C ASN A 185 -16.31 -10.50 1.17
N GLU A 186 -15.50 -9.46 1.22
CA GLU A 186 -14.68 -9.01 0.08
C GLU A 186 -13.41 -9.85 -0.09
N PHE A 187 -12.90 -10.45 0.99
CA PHE A 187 -11.61 -11.14 0.97
C PHE A 187 -11.62 -12.58 1.50
N ARG A 188 -12.52 -12.95 2.44
CA ARG A 188 -12.41 -14.24 3.15
C ARG A 188 -12.33 -15.43 2.19
N ASP A 189 -13.31 -15.56 1.30
CA ASP A 189 -13.39 -16.70 0.39
C ASP A 189 -12.28 -16.65 -0.67
N TYR A 190 -11.83 -15.45 -1.06
CA TYR A 190 -10.73 -15.26 -1.99
C TYR A 190 -9.37 -15.64 -1.37
N MET A 191 -9.17 -15.43 -0.08
CA MET A 191 -8.00 -15.94 0.66
C MET A 191 -8.04 -17.47 0.76
N VAL A 192 -9.19 -18.05 1.11
CA VAL A 192 -9.38 -19.50 1.21
C VAL A 192 -9.13 -20.18 -0.14
N ASP A 193 -9.60 -19.57 -1.21
CA ASP A 193 -9.42 -20.05 -2.59
C ASP A 193 -8.03 -19.68 -3.17
N GLN A 194 -7.14 -19.05 -2.38
CA GLN A 194 -5.77 -18.69 -2.77
C GLN A 194 -5.69 -17.79 -4.01
N LEU A 195 -6.64 -16.88 -4.14
CA LEU A 195 -6.83 -16.07 -5.35
C LEU A 195 -5.90 -14.86 -5.45
N PHE A 196 -5.22 -14.49 -4.39
CA PHE A 196 -4.10 -13.54 -4.37
C PHE A 196 -3.09 -14.00 -3.30
N ASP A 197 -1.89 -13.41 -3.25
CA ASP A 197 -0.79 -13.86 -2.40
C ASP A 197 -0.56 -12.97 -1.19
N TYR A 198 -0.89 -11.68 -1.31
CA TYR A 198 -0.71 -10.69 -0.25
C TYR A 198 -2.03 -9.98 0.07
N ILE A 199 -2.47 -10.05 1.33
CA ILE A 199 -3.59 -9.26 1.82
C ILE A 199 -3.11 -7.87 2.27
N ARG A 200 -3.71 -6.82 1.71
CA ARG A 200 -3.28 -5.43 1.92
C ARG A 200 -4.26 -4.54 2.67
N VAL A 201 -5.24 -5.12 3.35
CA VAL A 201 -6.26 -4.37 4.10
C VAL A 201 -5.65 -3.27 4.98
N HIS A 202 -6.29 -2.10 4.94
CA HIS A 202 -5.99 -1.01 5.86
C HIS A 202 -6.63 -1.33 7.23
N LEU A 203 -5.85 -1.38 8.31
CA LEU A 203 -6.35 -1.77 9.65
C LEU A 203 -7.58 -0.97 10.09
N SER A 204 -7.56 0.36 9.86
CA SER A 204 -8.73 1.20 10.16
C SER A 204 -9.98 0.93 9.32
N GLN A 205 -9.85 0.35 8.12
CA GLN A 205 -10.98 -0.02 7.29
C GLN A 205 -11.65 -1.30 7.77
N ILE A 206 -10.93 -2.17 8.48
CA ILE A 206 -11.45 -3.45 8.99
C ILE A 206 -11.76 -3.44 10.49
N GLY A 207 -11.35 -2.39 11.22
CA GLY A 207 -11.69 -2.19 12.64
C GLY A 207 -10.56 -2.46 13.64
N GLY A 208 -9.29 -2.41 13.23
CA GLY A 208 -8.14 -2.40 14.14
C GLY A 208 -7.36 -3.70 14.23
N ILE A 209 -6.57 -3.82 15.31
CA ILE A 209 -5.66 -4.94 15.57
C ILE A 209 -6.45 -6.24 15.75
N THR A 210 -7.58 -6.20 16.47
CA THR A 210 -8.39 -7.40 16.75
C THR A 210 -8.86 -8.12 15.48
N PRO A 211 -9.52 -7.47 14.49
CA PRO A 211 -9.86 -8.13 13.24
C PRO A 211 -8.62 -8.40 12.37
N ALA A 212 -7.61 -7.53 12.34
CA ALA A 212 -6.40 -7.74 11.55
C ALA A 212 -5.65 -9.02 11.96
N MET A 213 -5.55 -9.32 13.26
CA MET A 213 -4.97 -10.57 13.73
C MET A 213 -5.74 -11.79 13.22
N LYS A 214 -7.08 -11.74 13.13
CA LYS A 214 -7.88 -12.84 12.55
C LYS A 214 -7.56 -13.06 11.07
N ILE A 215 -7.38 -11.98 10.32
CA ILE A 215 -6.99 -12.02 8.91
C ILE A 215 -5.59 -12.60 8.75
N ALA A 216 -4.63 -12.13 9.55
CA ALA A 216 -3.27 -12.66 9.53
C ALA A 216 -3.26 -14.17 9.81
N ARG A 217 -3.95 -14.62 10.87
CA ARG A 217 -4.08 -16.05 11.20
C ARG A 217 -4.81 -16.85 10.14
N LEU A 218 -5.79 -16.29 9.43
CA LEU A 218 -6.39 -16.95 8.26
C LEU A 218 -5.33 -17.15 7.15
N GLY A 219 -4.55 -16.11 6.87
CA GLY A 219 -3.48 -16.18 5.88
C GLY A 219 -2.41 -17.23 6.20
N GLU A 220 -2.11 -17.45 7.48
CA GLU A 220 -1.20 -18.52 7.92
C GLU A 220 -1.65 -19.91 7.45
N TRP A 221 -2.96 -20.20 7.44
CA TRP A 221 -3.48 -21.49 6.98
C TRP A 221 -3.48 -21.66 5.46
N PHE A 222 -3.64 -20.56 4.72
CA PHE A 222 -3.80 -20.60 3.26
C PHE A 222 -2.57 -20.10 2.50
N ASN A 223 -1.46 -19.86 3.19
CA ASN A 223 -0.22 -19.31 2.64
C ASN A 223 -0.41 -17.92 1.99
N ILE A 224 -1.31 -17.12 2.55
CA ILE A 224 -1.49 -15.71 2.19
C ILE A 224 -0.67 -14.86 3.15
N LYS A 225 0.20 -14.02 2.61
CA LYS A 225 1.08 -13.15 3.38
C LYS A 225 0.42 -11.82 3.70
N THR A 226 0.78 -11.21 4.82
CA THR A 226 0.33 -9.85 5.16
C THR A 226 1.20 -8.82 4.46
N ALA A 227 0.58 -7.78 3.92
CA ALA A 227 1.27 -6.57 3.52
C ALA A 227 0.37 -5.36 3.73
N TRP A 228 0.10 -5.00 4.99
CA TRP A 228 -0.90 -3.98 5.31
C TRP A 228 -0.63 -2.66 4.58
N HIS A 229 -1.69 -2.05 4.05
CA HIS A 229 -1.62 -0.73 3.44
C HIS A 229 -1.12 0.28 4.49
N GLY A 230 -0.03 0.97 4.15
CA GLY A 230 0.68 1.92 5.00
C GLY A 230 1.02 3.23 4.28
N PRO A 231 0.05 3.90 3.64
CA PRO A 231 0.27 5.20 3.02
C PRO A 231 0.46 6.31 4.07
N GLY A 232 0.67 7.54 3.59
CA GLY A 232 0.84 8.72 4.44
C GLY A 232 -0.42 9.23 5.13
N ASP A 233 -1.60 8.76 4.74
CA ASP A 233 -2.88 9.03 5.38
C ASP A 233 -3.25 7.99 6.46
N VAL A 234 -2.43 6.96 6.68
CA VAL A 234 -2.37 6.25 7.95
C VAL A 234 -1.57 7.10 8.93
N SER A 235 -2.03 7.27 10.17
CA SER A 235 -1.26 8.01 11.16
C SER A 235 -0.01 7.22 11.61
N PRO A 236 0.98 7.87 12.24
CA PRO A 236 2.05 7.16 12.93
C PRO A 236 1.56 6.15 13.98
N VAL A 237 0.38 6.36 14.58
CA VAL A 237 -0.24 5.37 15.48
C VAL A 237 -0.64 4.10 14.71
N GLY A 238 -1.30 4.26 13.56
CA GLY A 238 -1.70 3.13 12.71
C GLY A 238 -0.51 2.37 12.14
N HIS A 239 0.56 3.07 11.73
CA HIS A 239 1.81 2.42 11.32
C HIS A 239 2.46 1.61 12.47
N ALA A 240 2.29 2.04 13.73
CA ALA A 240 2.79 1.27 14.87
C ALA A 240 1.96 0.01 15.08
N ALA A 241 0.63 0.12 14.94
CA ALA A 241 -0.27 -1.02 14.98
C ALA A 241 0.08 -2.06 13.89
N ASN A 242 0.31 -1.61 12.64
CA ASN A 242 0.79 -2.48 11.55
C ASN A 242 2.07 -3.21 11.97
N ALA A 243 3.09 -2.47 12.38
CA ALA A 243 4.39 -3.02 12.74
C ALA A 243 4.34 -3.99 13.93
N HIS A 244 3.47 -3.75 14.92
CA HIS A 244 3.28 -4.67 16.03
C HIS A 244 2.72 -6.03 15.58
N ILE A 245 1.78 -6.02 14.64
CA ILE A 245 1.27 -7.26 14.01
C ILE A 245 2.38 -7.88 13.15
N ASP A 246 3.05 -7.08 12.34
CA ASP A 246 4.11 -7.52 11.44
C ASP A 246 5.30 -8.12 12.18
N LEU A 247 5.57 -7.75 13.43
CA LEU A 247 6.57 -8.42 14.26
C LEU A 247 6.07 -9.76 14.82
N ALA A 248 4.77 -9.91 15.04
CA ALA A 248 4.20 -11.03 15.78
C ALA A 248 3.80 -12.22 14.90
N VAL A 249 3.34 -11.99 13.68
CA VAL A 249 2.79 -13.05 12.80
C VAL A 249 3.89 -13.70 11.96
N TRP A 250 3.80 -14.98 11.61
CA TRP A 250 4.86 -15.62 10.82
C TRP A 250 4.66 -15.44 9.31
N ASN A 251 3.41 -15.31 8.85
CA ASN A 251 3.07 -15.04 7.45
C ASN A 251 3.22 -13.56 7.04
N PHE A 252 4.12 -12.81 7.68
CA PHE A 252 4.47 -11.47 7.23
C PHE A 252 5.08 -11.52 5.83
N GLY A 253 4.58 -10.68 4.93
CA GLY A 253 5.13 -10.48 3.59
C GLY A 253 6.09 -9.31 3.55
N ILE A 254 5.54 -8.09 3.65
CA ILE A 254 6.30 -6.83 3.62
C ILE A 254 5.44 -5.68 4.15
N GLN A 255 6.04 -4.61 4.70
CA GLN A 255 5.30 -3.42 5.10
C GLN A 255 5.55 -2.26 4.14
N GLU A 256 4.50 -1.56 3.74
CA GLU A 256 4.61 -0.28 3.02
C GLU A 256 5.20 0.79 3.93
N SER A 257 6.24 1.49 3.46
CA SER A 257 6.90 2.54 4.23
C SER A 257 6.38 3.93 3.91
N HIS A 258 6.29 4.75 4.96
CA HIS A 258 6.07 6.18 4.85
C HIS A 258 7.05 6.96 5.73
N PHE A 259 7.75 7.94 5.14
CA PHE A 259 8.74 8.76 5.83
C PHE A 259 8.11 10.00 6.44
N TRP A 260 8.09 10.09 7.77
CA TRP A 260 7.45 11.16 8.51
C TRP A 260 8.23 12.48 8.44
N SER A 261 7.55 13.57 8.10
CA SER A 261 8.08 14.93 8.23
C SER A 261 8.35 15.29 9.71
N GLU A 262 9.27 16.22 9.97
CA GLU A 262 9.54 16.73 11.32
C GLU A 262 8.27 17.19 12.05
N LYS A 263 7.35 17.82 11.31
CA LYS A 263 6.03 18.20 11.81
C LYS A 263 5.23 17.01 12.31
N ALA A 264 5.15 15.93 11.53
CA ALA A 264 4.43 14.72 11.93
C ALA A 264 5.10 14.07 13.16
N GLN A 265 6.43 14.04 13.20
CA GLN A 265 7.18 13.50 14.34
C GLN A 265 6.98 14.33 15.63
N ALA A 266 6.84 15.65 15.52
CA ALA A 266 6.56 16.54 16.65
C ALA A 266 5.14 16.34 17.21
N VAL A 267 4.16 16.07 16.34
CA VAL A 267 2.79 15.74 16.74
C VAL A 267 2.71 14.33 17.33
N PHE A 268 3.45 13.37 16.78
CA PHE A 268 3.41 11.97 17.17
C PHE A 268 4.77 11.47 17.67
N PRO A 269 5.16 11.79 18.91
CA PRO A 269 6.41 11.30 19.50
C PRO A 269 6.42 9.76 19.56
N GLY A 270 7.58 9.18 19.25
CA GLY A 270 7.76 7.73 19.25
C GLY A 270 7.46 7.04 17.92
N CYS A 271 7.14 7.80 16.86
CA CYS A 271 6.93 7.29 15.51
C CYS A 271 8.08 6.40 15.01
N GLN A 272 7.77 5.56 14.04
CA GLN A 272 8.69 4.55 13.48
C GLN A 272 9.91 5.21 12.85
N THR A 273 11.03 4.50 12.92
CA THR A 273 12.27 4.89 12.24
C THR A 273 12.64 3.85 11.20
N TYR A 274 13.43 4.26 10.21
CA TYR A 274 13.84 3.40 9.10
C TYR A 274 15.35 3.30 9.03
N LYS A 275 15.85 2.08 8.86
CA LYS A 275 17.28 1.81 8.72
C LYS A 275 17.50 0.57 7.87
N ASN A 276 18.31 0.68 6.81
CA ASN A 276 18.70 -0.44 5.93
C ASN A 276 17.49 -1.21 5.35
N GLY A 277 16.48 -0.46 4.89
CA GLY A 277 15.23 -1.02 4.36
C GLY A 277 14.28 -1.63 5.38
N TYR A 278 14.58 -1.56 6.69
CA TYR A 278 13.70 -2.04 7.75
C TYR A 278 13.04 -0.88 8.50
N MET A 279 11.78 -1.07 8.89
CA MET A 279 11.07 -0.26 9.89
C MET A 279 11.33 -0.80 11.30
N TYR A 280 11.59 0.11 12.23
CA TYR A 280 11.73 -0.15 13.65
C TYR A 280 10.71 0.65 14.45
N ILE A 281 9.99 -0.05 15.31
CA ILE A 281 9.21 0.52 16.41
C ILE A 281 10.04 0.51 17.70
N ASN A 282 9.71 1.37 18.64
CA ASN A 282 10.35 1.38 19.95
C ASN A 282 9.81 0.26 20.86
N GLU A 283 10.50 0.03 21.98
CA GLU A 283 10.20 -1.04 22.95
C GLU A 283 9.39 -0.53 24.16
N ALA A 284 8.79 0.66 24.08
CA ALA A 284 7.97 1.16 25.17
C ALA A 284 6.67 0.34 25.32
N PRO A 285 6.12 0.23 26.53
CA PRO A 285 4.83 -0.41 26.73
C PRO A 285 3.70 0.21 25.90
N GLY A 286 2.81 -0.62 25.36
CA GLY A 286 1.75 -0.18 24.44
C GLY A 286 2.20 -0.19 22.97
N LEU A 287 1.65 0.73 22.18
CA LEU A 287 2.03 0.93 20.77
C LEU A 287 3.35 1.73 20.61
N GLY A 288 3.82 2.34 21.69
CA GLY A 288 5.05 3.14 21.70
C GLY A 288 4.94 4.51 21.02
N VAL A 289 3.77 4.87 20.48
CA VAL A 289 3.49 6.19 19.90
C VAL A 289 2.43 6.90 20.73
N ASP A 290 2.60 8.20 20.94
CA ASP A 290 1.61 9.05 21.62
C ASP A 290 1.27 10.28 20.75
N ILE A 291 0.35 11.13 21.22
CA ILE A 291 -0.04 12.38 20.55
C ILE A 291 0.27 13.59 21.44
N ASN A 292 0.98 14.55 20.87
CA ASN A 292 1.14 15.88 21.46
C ASN A 292 -0.02 16.77 21.03
N GLU A 293 -1.09 16.81 21.82
CA GLU A 293 -2.30 17.58 21.51
C GLU A 293 -2.04 19.08 21.29
N LYS A 294 -1.07 19.66 22.02
CA LYS A 294 -0.71 21.08 21.86
C LYS A 294 -0.05 21.35 20.51
N GLU A 295 0.76 20.42 20.03
CA GLU A 295 1.35 20.52 18.69
C GLU A 295 0.30 20.26 17.61
N ALA A 296 -0.53 19.24 17.79
CA ALA A 296 -1.63 18.91 16.88
C ALA A 296 -2.57 20.10 16.66
N ALA A 297 -2.90 20.84 17.72
CA ALA A 297 -3.80 21.99 17.66
C ALA A 297 -3.32 23.13 16.74
N LYS A 298 -2.03 23.19 16.39
CA LYS A 298 -1.49 24.17 15.42
C LYS A 298 -1.89 23.87 13.98
N TYR A 299 -2.45 22.69 13.71
CA TYR A 299 -2.70 22.17 12.37
C TYR A 299 -4.17 21.76 12.21
N PRO A 300 -5.09 22.73 12.12
CA PRO A 300 -6.51 22.44 11.93
C PRO A 300 -6.78 21.71 10.61
N ILE A 301 -7.86 20.93 10.59
CA ILE A 301 -8.27 20.13 9.42
C ILE A 301 -8.52 21.01 8.19
N GLY A 302 -8.04 20.56 7.03
CA GLY A 302 -8.36 21.13 5.72
C GLY A 302 -9.44 20.31 5.01
N THR A 303 -10.11 20.91 4.02
CA THR A 303 -11.20 20.27 3.25
C THR A 303 -10.82 19.91 1.81
N LYS A 304 -9.57 20.15 1.40
CA LYS A 304 -9.12 19.83 0.04
C LYS A 304 -8.90 18.34 -0.09
N SER A 305 -9.76 17.70 -0.88
CA SER A 305 -9.59 16.33 -1.36
C SER A 305 -10.03 16.30 -2.82
N ASN A 306 -9.20 15.72 -3.69
CA ASN A 306 -9.54 15.55 -5.09
C ASN A 306 -8.97 14.24 -5.62
N TRP A 307 -9.88 13.30 -5.81
CA TRP A 307 -9.62 11.98 -6.39
C TRP A 307 -10.38 11.79 -7.70
N THR A 308 -11.05 12.82 -8.23
CA THR A 308 -11.86 12.65 -9.45
C THR A 308 -10.94 12.39 -10.65
N LEU A 309 -10.99 11.18 -11.19
CA LEU A 309 -10.21 10.76 -12.35
C LEU A 309 -11.12 10.52 -13.56
N ARG A 310 -10.67 10.97 -14.73
CA ARG A 310 -11.44 10.83 -15.98
C ARG A 310 -10.61 10.27 -17.13
N LYS A 311 -11.29 9.63 -18.08
CA LYS A 311 -10.80 9.34 -19.43
C LYS A 311 -10.78 10.62 -20.28
N GLY A 312 -10.23 10.53 -21.50
CA GLY A 312 -10.07 11.67 -22.40
C GLY A 312 -11.40 12.31 -22.81
N ASP A 313 -12.45 11.50 -22.90
CA ASP A 313 -13.83 11.92 -23.21
C ASP A 313 -14.59 12.52 -22.00
N GLY A 314 -13.99 12.52 -20.81
CA GLY A 314 -14.57 13.04 -19.59
C GLY A 314 -15.33 12.01 -18.75
N THR A 315 -15.40 10.75 -19.18
CA THR A 315 -15.99 9.66 -18.41
C THR A 315 -15.23 9.48 -17.09
N ILE A 316 -15.93 9.48 -15.95
CA ILE A 316 -15.33 9.18 -14.64
C ILE A 316 -14.90 7.72 -14.61
N ILE A 317 -13.71 7.47 -14.09
CA ILE A 317 -13.21 6.14 -13.78
C ILE A 317 -12.89 6.02 -12.30
N LYS A 318 -12.67 4.79 -11.86
CA LYS A 318 -12.21 4.54 -10.49
C LYS A 318 -10.86 5.23 -10.26
N PRO A 319 -10.70 5.89 -9.09
CA PRO A 319 -9.70 6.92 -8.88
C PRO A 319 -8.27 6.45 -8.70
#